data_AF-A0ABD1JXR2-F1
#
_entry.id   AF-A0ABD1JXR2-F1
#
_cell.length_a   1.000
_cell.length_b   1.000
_cell.length_c   1.000
_cell.angle_alpha   90.00
_cell.angle_beta   90.00
_cell.angle_gamma   90.00
#
_symmetry.space_group_name_H-M   'P 1'
#
loop_
_entity.id
_entity.type
_entity.pdbx_description
1 polymer ?
#
loop_
_entity_poly.entity_id
_entity_poly.type
_entity_poly.pdbx_seq_one_letter_code
_entity_poly.pdbx_strand_id
1 'polypeptide(L)'
;MYSVAEERAERVVSGLPHWTPGKTRIHCPPWLCSPYSVECVLRRGDSSGIRRKNYTDLEEVAAFLHSAITGNGRQGYQWLHLRAIQQGYVVSQDTIRQLVKLLDPDGVAKRRALRLSRRQYRNKGPNALWHMDGYDKLKPYGIAISGCIDGFSRYIVWMEAYTTNNDPKVIADYFVSSTARLGGCPEWLHADRGTENGHVENMLIFLRRNHADSFARDRSFLYGRSTANQRIESWLAILRRQSAQFWIDVFYSNVMDISPGISWTRI
;
A
#
# COMPACT_ATOMS: atom_id res chain seq x y z
N MET A 1 1.06 6.73 57.18
CA MET A 1 0.57 6.00 55.99
C MET A 1 1.74 5.71 55.09
N TYR A 2 2.17 4.45 55.05
CA TYR A 2 2.84 3.71 53.96
C TYR A 2 3.41 2.45 54.61
N SER A 3 2.53 1.51 54.96
CA SER A 3 2.87 0.19 55.53
C SER A 3 1.90 -0.87 55.01
N VAL A 4 2.13 -1.41 53.81
CA VAL A 4 1.49 -2.67 53.33
C VAL A 4 2.39 -3.43 52.31
N ALA A 5 3.52 -2.89 51.84
CA ALA A 5 4.20 -3.45 50.68
C ALA A 5 5.26 -4.54 50.96
N GLU A 6 5.72 -4.73 52.20
CA GLU A 6 6.88 -5.60 52.49
C GLU A 6 6.58 -6.93 53.20
N GLU A 7 5.35 -7.16 53.67
CA GLU A 7 5.03 -8.36 54.48
C GLU A 7 4.57 -9.58 53.64
N ARG A 8 4.70 -9.53 52.31
CA ARG A 8 4.29 -10.62 51.42
C ARG A 8 5.43 -11.41 50.78
N ALA A 9 6.69 -11.05 51.03
CA ALA A 9 7.83 -11.68 50.37
C ALA A 9 8.42 -12.91 51.11
N GLU A 10 8.11 -13.13 52.40
CA GLU A 10 8.83 -14.14 53.21
C GLU A 10 8.03 -15.40 53.59
N ARG A 11 6.78 -15.57 53.15
CA ARG A 11 5.96 -16.77 53.48
C ARG A 11 5.93 -17.88 52.43
N VAL A 12 6.85 -17.92 51.47
CA VAL A 12 6.81 -18.94 50.38
C VAL A 12 7.90 -20.02 50.49
N VAL A 13 8.83 -19.93 51.45
CA VAL A 13 10.02 -20.81 51.46
C VAL A 13 9.90 -22.07 52.34
N SER A 14 8.81 -22.29 53.08
CA SER A 14 8.73 -23.39 54.06
C SER A 14 7.92 -24.64 53.65
N GLY A 15 7.71 -24.91 52.36
CA GLY A 15 6.83 -26.00 51.92
C GLY A 15 7.26 -26.78 50.68
N LEU A 16 8.54 -27.15 50.53
CA LEU A 16 8.99 -27.97 49.40
C LEU A 16 8.91 -29.47 49.71
N PRO A 17 8.13 -30.27 48.97
CA PRO A 17 8.22 -31.73 49.01
C PRO A 17 9.37 -32.24 48.13
N HIS A 18 10.23 -33.04 48.76
CA HIS A 18 10.98 -34.19 48.23
C HIS A 18 10.48 -34.74 46.87
N TRP A 19 11.40 -34.83 45.91
CA TRP A 19 11.14 -35.19 44.51
C TRP A 19 11.31 -36.70 44.28
N THR A 20 10.26 -37.38 43.81
CA THR A 20 10.35 -38.76 43.28
C THR A 20 9.98 -38.77 41.79
N PRO A 21 10.73 -39.47 40.92
CA PRO A 21 10.53 -39.41 39.48
C PRO A 21 9.35 -40.28 39.06
N GLY A 22 8.25 -39.66 38.62
CA GLY A 22 7.17 -40.37 37.95
C GLY A 22 5.87 -39.57 37.81
N LYS A 23 5.61 -39.10 36.59
CA LYS A 23 4.32 -38.59 36.07
C LYS A 23 3.66 -37.42 36.82
N THR A 24 3.71 -36.23 36.23
CA THR A 24 2.58 -35.27 36.19
C THR A 24 2.90 -34.11 35.23
N ARG A 25 1.88 -33.68 34.46
CA ARG A 25 1.94 -32.45 33.64
C ARG A 25 2.24 -31.26 34.54
N ILE A 26 3.35 -30.57 34.28
CA ILE A 26 3.64 -29.29 34.92
C ILE A 26 2.73 -28.23 34.27
N HIS A 27 1.74 -27.76 35.00
CA HIS A 27 1.04 -26.52 34.68
C HIS A 27 1.96 -25.35 35.08
N CYS A 28 2.54 -24.69 34.09
CA CYS A 28 3.36 -23.49 34.31
C CYS A 28 2.42 -22.28 34.56
N PRO A 29 2.63 -21.47 35.62
CA PRO A 29 1.80 -20.30 35.90
C PRO A 29 1.92 -19.21 34.81
N PRO A 30 0.85 -18.44 34.52
CA PRO A 30 0.79 -17.51 33.38
C PRO A 30 1.78 -16.34 33.38
N TRP A 31 2.50 -16.10 34.49
CA TRP A 31 3.41 -14.97 34.67
C TRP A 31 4.89 -15.30 34.44
N LEU A 32 5.24 -16.56 34.16
CA LEU A 32 6.62 -17.00 33.90
C LEU A 32 6.97 -17.16 32.41
N CYS A 33 6.02 -16.94 31.50
CA CYS A 33 6.30 -16.95 30.06
C CYS A 33 6.54 -15.53 29.53
N SER A 34 7.79 -15.25 29.16
CA SER A 34 8.11 -14.10 28.30
C SER A 34 7.22 -14.14 27.04
N PRO A 35 6.49 -13.06 26.69
CA PRO A 35 5.56 -13.04 25.56
C PRO A 35 6.24 -13.13 24.17
N TYR A 36 7.55 -13.37 24.13
CA TYR A 36 8.37 -13.44 22.91
C TYR A 36 8.94 -14.84 22.63
N SER A 37 8.56 -15.87 23.41
CA SER A 37 8.93 -17.26 23.12
C SER A 37 8.07 -17.84 22.00
N VAL A 38 8.73 -18.42 20.98
CA VAL A 38 8.13 -19.13 19.83
C VAL A 38 7.14 -20.22 20.23
N GLU A 39 7.31 -20.84 21.41
CA GLU A 39 6.38 -21.87 21.90
C GLU A 39 4.99 -21.33 22.30
N CYS A 40 4.90 -20.07 22.75
CA CYS A 40 3.63 -19.48 23.17
C CYS A 40 2.71 -19.14 21.99
N VAL A 41 3.28 -18.87 20.81
CA VAL A 41 2.52 -18.58 19.58
C VAL A 41 1.81 -19.84 19.05
N LEU A 42 2.42 -21.02 19.24
CA LEU A 42 1.91 -22.29 18.74
C LEU A 42 0.74 -22.87 19.57
N ARG A 43 0.53 -22.42 20.83
CA ARG A 43 -0.46 -23.02 21.75
C ARG A 43 -1.83 -22.33 21.80
N ARG A 44 -2.07 -21.26 21.03
CA ARG A 44 -3.36 -20.52 21.02
C ARG A 44 -4.38 -20.98 19.97
N GLY A 45 -4.27 -22.22 19.50
CA GLY A 45 -5.27 -22.80 18.61
C GLY A 45 -5.89 -24.05 19.22
N ASP A 46 -6.97 -23.90 19.98
CA ASP A 46 -8.16 -24.75 19.77
C ASP A 46 -9.39 -24.25 20.54
N SER A 47 -10.57 -24.65 20.03
CA SER A 47 -11.95 -24.45 20.51
C SER A 47 -12.78 -23.36 19.85
N SER A 48 -12.92 -23.44 18.53
CA SER A 48 -14.19 -23.14 17.84
C SER A 48 -14.19 -23.77 16.44
N GLY A 49 -15.30 -24.34 16.01
CA GLY A 49 -15.46 -25.13 14.78
C GLY A 49 -15.17 -24.37 13.49
N ILE A 50 -13.89 -24.15 13.19
CA ILE A 50 -13.41 -23.52 11.96
C ILE A 50 -13.10 -24.65 10.96
N ARG A 51 -13.74 -24.59 9.79
CA ARG A 51 -13.37 -25.41 8.61
C ARG A 51 -11.84 -25.48 8.52
N ARG A 52 -11.25 -26.69 8.56
CA ARG A 52 -9.82 -26.89 8.36
C ARG A 52 -9.42 -26.24 7.03
N LYS A 53 -8.80 -25.06 7.10
CA LYS A 53 -8.13 -24.46 5.94
C LYS A 53 -6.76 -25.15 5.88
N ASN A 54 -6.47 -25.80 4.76
CA ASN A 54 -5.13 -26.28 4.48
C ASN A 54 -4.25 -25.05 4.24
N TYR A 55 -3.60 -24.56 5.30
CA TYR A 55 -2.65 -23.47 5.19
C TYR A 55 -1.40 -23.95 4.45
N THR A 56 -0.88 -23.11 3.57
CA THR A 56 0.39 -23.39 2.89
C THR A 56 1.52 -23.36 3.92
N ASP A 57 2.59 -24.12 3.65
CA ASP A 57 3.71 -24.20 4.56
C ASP A 57 4.37 -22.82 4.76
N LEU A 58 4.84 -22.59 5.98
CA LEU A 58 5.40 -21.30 6.38
C LEU A 58 6.71 -20.98 5.66
N GLU A 59 7.52 -22.00 5.32
CA GLU A 59 8.79 -21.79 4.63
C GLU A 59 8.58 -21.36 3.18
N GLU A 60 7.63 -21.98 2.49
CA GLU A 60 7.23 -21.60 1.13
C GLU A 60 6.72 -20.16 1.08
N VAL A 61 5.84 -19.79 2.03
CA VAL A 61 5.34 -18.42 2.14
C VAL A 61 6.47 -17.45 2.47
N ALA A 62 7.40 -17.81 3.36
CA ALA A 62 8.53 -16.96 3.72
C ALA A 62 9.48 -16.75 2.53
N ALA A 63 9.77 -17.79 1.74
CA ALA A 63 10.59 -17.68 0.54
C ALA A 63 9.93 -16.77 -0.51
N PHE A 64 8.62 -16.91 -0.72
CA PHE A 64 7.84 -16.00 -1.57
C PHE A 64 7.90 -14.55 -1.06
N LEU A 65 7.70 -14.33 0.24
CA LEU A 65 7.74 -12.99 0.82
C LEU A 65 9.14 -12.39 0.73
N HIS A 66 10.19 -13.18 0.95
CA HIS A 66 11.57 -12.75 0.83
C HIS A 66 11.88 -12.30 -0.61
N SER A 67 11.52 -13.11 -1.62
CA SER A 67 11.70 -12.70 -3.02
C SER A 67 10.88 -11.46 -3.39
N ALA A 68 9.65 -11.35 -2.87
CA ALA A 68 8.79 -10.19 -3.11
C ALA A 68 9.32 -8.91 -2.43
N ILE A 69 9.92 -9.02 -1.24
CA ILE A 69 10.51 -7.90 -0.51
C ILE A 69 11.82 -7.46 -1.20
N THR A 70 12.67 -8.39 -1.63
CA THR A 70 13.92 -8.09 -2.31
C THR A 70 13.70 -7.55 -3.73
N GLY A 71 12.75 -8.10 -4.48
CA GLY A 71 12.48 -7.71 -5.87
C GLY A 71 11.58 -6.49 -6.05
N ASN A 72 10.75 -6.12 -5.06
CA ASN A 72 9.80 -5.01 -5.21
C ASN A 72 9.83 -4.01 -4.04
N GLY A 73 10.81 -4.14 -3.13
CA GLY A 73 11.19 -3.21 -2.06
C GLY A 73 10.12 -2.28 -1.51
N ARG A 74 9.76 -2.43 -0.21
CA ARG A 74 8.84 -1.59 0.59
C ARG A 74 7.34 -1.93 0.48
N GLN A 75 7.00 -3.20 0.27
CA GLN A 75 5.62 -3.66 0.18
C GLN A 75 4.90 -3.85 1.54
N GLY A 76 3.67 -3.36 1.64
CA GLY A 76 2.82 -3.50 2.84
C GLY A 76 2.34 -4.94 3.04
N TYR A 77 2.23 -5.41 4.29
CA TYR A 77 1.79 -6.78 4.59
C TYR A 77 0.40 -7.12 4.00
N GLN A 78 -0.50 -6.15 3.86
CA GLN A 78 -1.81 -6.36 3.24
C GLN A 78 -1.71 -6.64 1.74
N TRP A 79 -0.78 -5.97 1.05
CA TRP A 79 -0.53 -6.20 -0.38
C TRP A 79 0.20 -7.51 -0.61
N LEU A 80 1.19 -7.82 0.22
CA LEU A 80 1.86 -9.12 0.21
C LEU A 80 0.87 -10.26 0.46
N HIS A 81 -0.15 -10.04 1.29
CA HIS A 81 -1.25 -10.98 1.50
C HIS A 81 -2.13 -11.15 0.26
N LEU A 82 -2.52 -10.06 -0.39
CA LEU A 82 -3.27 -10.15 -1.65
C LEU A 82 -2.47 -10.90 -2.72
N ARG A 83 -1.18 -10.59 -2.87
CA ARG A 83 -0.29 -11.22 -3.84
C ARG A 83 -0.10 -12.71 -3.52
N ALA A 84 0.04 -13.07 -2.25
CA ALA A 84 0.08 -14.46 -1.82
C ALA A 84 -1.22 -15.19 -2.20
N ILE A 85 -2.39 -14.61 -1.94
CA ILE A 85 -3.68 -15.19 -2.36
C ILE A 85 -3.77 -15.36 -3.88
N GLN A 86 -3.35 -14.36 -4.65
CA GLN A 86 -3.35 -14.41 -6.12
C GLN A 86 -2.41 -15.50 -6.68
N GLN A 87 -1.34 -15.81 -5.96
CA GLN A 87 -0.39 -16.88 -6.31
C GLN A 87 -0.84 -18.25 -5.75
N GLY A 88 -2.03 -18.35 -5.15
CA GLY A 88 -2.61 -19.61 -4.66
C GLY A 88 -2.22 -19.97 -3.23
N TYR A 89 -1.49 -19.12 -2.50
CA TYR A 89 -1.17 -19.37 -1.10
C TYR A 89 -2.40 -19.20 -0.21
N VAL A 90 -2.61 -20.17 0.68
CA VAL A 90 -3.63 -20.11 1.72
C VAL A 90 -2.95 -19.70 3.01
N VAL A 91 -2.96 -18.40 3.31
CA VAL A 91 -2.28 -17.84 4.48
C VAL A 91 -3.10 -16.71 5.12
N SER A 92 -2.98 -16.59 6.44
CA SER A 92 -3.65 -15.51 7.18
C SER A 92 -2.89 -14.19 7.01
N GLN A 93 -3.63 -13.08 7.00
CA GLN A 93 -3.03 -11.75 6.96
C GLN A 93 -2.12 -11.49 8.17
N ASP A 94 -2.44 -12.07 9.32
CA ASP A 94 -1.63 -11.92 10.53
C ASP A 94 -0.28 -12.66 10.41
N THR A 95 -0.29 -13.87 9.84
CA THR A 95 0.92 -14.64 9.57
C THR A 95 1.88 -13.85 8.69
N ILE A 96 1.39 -13.28 7.58
CA ILE A 96 2.23 -12.43 6.71
C ILE A 96 2.72 -11.19 7.45
N ARG A 97 1.87 -10.54 8.25
CA ARG A 97 2.27 -9.39 9.06
C ARG A 97 3.42 -9.73 10.00
N GLN A 98 3.42 -10.91 10.61
CA GLN A 98 4.49 -11.38 11.48
C GLN A 98 5.75 -11.73 10.69
N LEU A 99 5.63 -12.47 9.58
CA LEU A 99 6.76 -12.82 8.70
C LEU A 99 7.44 -11.56 8.15
N VAL A 100 6.69 -10.57 7.68
CA VAL A 100 7.25 -9.30 7.18
C VAL A 100 7.98 -8.52 8.27
N LYS A 101 7.53 -8.58 9.53
CA LYS A 101 8.27 -7.95 10.64
C LYS A 101 9.60 -8.65 10.93
N LEU A 102 9.67 -9.97 10.72
CA LEU A 102 10.89 -10.75 10.90
C LEU A 102 11.86 -10.54 9.73
N LEU A 103 11.35 -10.51 8.50
CA LEU A 103 12.14 -10.37 7.28
C LEU A 103 12.60 -8.93 7.01
N ASP A 104 11.81 -7.91 7.39
CA ASP A 104 12.10 -6.48 7.14
C ASP A 104 11.70 -5.58 8.34
N PRO A 105 12.38 -5.70 9.50
CA PRO A 105 12.07 -4.90 10.69
C PRO A 105 12.28 -3.39 10.45
N ASP A 106 13.33 -3.02 9.71
CA ASP A 106 13.66 -1.63 9.41
C ASP A 106 12.61 -0.97 8.51
N GLY A 107 12.14 -1.67 7.47
CA GLY A 107 11.08 -1.16 6.62
C GLY A 107 9.74 -1.06 7.34
N VAL A 108 9.46 -1.91 8.34
CA VAL A 108 8.29 -1.75 9.21
C VAL A 108 8.42 -0.52 10.12
N ALA A 109 9.58 -0.31 10.75
CA ALA A 109 9.83 0.83 11.63
C ALA A 109 9.70 2.18 10.89
N LYS A 110 10.34 2.30 9.72
CA LYS A 110 10.25 3.49 8.85
C LYS A 110 8.80 3.83 8.47
N ARG A 111 7.95 2.82 8.24
CA ARG A 111 6.53 3.02 7.91
C ARG A 111 5.68 3.49 9.08
N ARG A 112 6.01 3.10 10.31
CA ARG A 112 5.30 3.56 11.52
C ARG A 112 5.59 5.03 11.83
N ALA A 113 6.84 5.47 11.61
CA ALA A 113 7.27 6.84 11.93
C ALA A 113 6.59 7.93 11.08
N LEU A 114 6.18 7.62 9.85
CA LEU A 114 5.66 8.60 8.88
C LEU A 114 4.11 8.69 8.83
N ARG A 115 3.41 8.27 9.89
CA ARG A 115 1.94 8.19 9.87
C ARG A 115 1.31 9.57 10.11
N LEU A 116 1.07 10.31 9.03
CA LEU A 116 0.28 11.55 9.03
C LEU A 116 -1.15 11.32 9.56
N SER A 117 -1.67 12.28 10.34
CA SER A 117 -3.07 12.32 10.75
C SER A 117 -3.96 12.53 9.53
N ARG A 118 -4.90 11.58 9.29
CA ARG A 118 -5.72 11.57 8.07
C ARG A 118 -6.87 12.55 8.19
N ARG A 119 -6.98 13.48 7.24
CA ARG A 119 -8.22 14.22 6.99
C ARG A 119 -9.24 13.26 6.36
N GLN A 120 -10.51 13.36 6.74
CA GLN A 120 -11.56 12.60 6.08
C GLN A 120 -11.82 13.19 4.70
N TYR A 121 -11.55 12.41 3.66
CA TYR A 121 -11.91 12.73 2.29
C TYR A 121 -13.32 12.19 2.02
N ARG A 122 -14.22 13.04 1.50
CA ARG A 122 -15.59 12.68 1.11
C ARG A 122 -15.82 13.06 -0.35
N ASN A 123 -16.47 12.17 -1.10
CA ASN A 123 -16.97 12.42 -2.46
C ASN A 123 -18.42 11.91 -2.55
N LYS A 124 -19.24 12.50 -3.41
CA LYS A 124 -20.68 12.23 -3.49
C LYS A 124 -21.02 10.82 -3.96
N GLY A 125 -20.21 10.26 -4.85
CA GLY A 125 -20.43 8.94 -5.42
C GLY A 125 -19.44 8.59 -6.54
N PRO A 126 -19.56 7.41 -7.16
CA PRO A 126 -18.77 7.02 -8.32
C PRO A 126 -18.94 8.03 -9.46
N ASN A 127 -17.87 8.31 -10.21
CA ASN A 127 -17.86 9.30 -11.29
C ASN A 127 -18.20 10.73 -10.86
N ALA A 128 -18.37 10.98 -9.56
CA ALA A 128 -18.60 12.33 -9.09
C ALA A 128 -17.32 13.17 -9.12
N LEU A 129 -16.12 12.60 -9.06
CA LEU A 129 -14.87 13.37 -9.21
C LEU A 129 -13.75 12.46 -9.68
N TRP A 130 -13.14 12.77 -10.82
CA TRP A 130 -11.95 12.07 -11.29
C TRP A 130 -10.68 12.88 -10.97
N HIS A 131 -9.62 12.19 -10.55
CA HIS A 131 -8.32 12.76 -10.19
C HIS A 131 -7.32 12.32 -11.26
N MET A 132 -6.82 13.26 -12.05
CA MET A 132 -5.87 13.00 -13.15
C MET A 132 -4.50 13.58 -12.82
N ASP A 133 -3.43 12.81 -13.06
CA ASP A 133 -2.05 13.28 -12.85
C ASP A 133 -1.03 12.43 -13.63
N GLY A 134 0.16 13.00 -13.82
CA GLY A 134 1.30 12.39 -14.45
C GLY A 134 2.37 11.91 -13.48
N TYR A 135 3.06 10.84 -13.81
CA TYR A 135 4.19 10.31 -13.06
C TYR A 135 5.48 10.39 -13.86
N ASP A 136 6.27 11.40 -13.51
CA ASP A 136 7.49 11.77 -14.25
C ASP A 136 8.78 11.20 -13.67
N LYS A 137 8.73 10.40 -12.59
CA LYS A 137 9.94 9.87 -11.95
C LYS A 137 10.71 8.86 -12.82
N LEU A 138 10.07 8.31 -13.84
CA LEU A 138 10.69 7.41 -14.81
C LEU A 138 11.06 8.13 -16.12
N LYS A 139 10.73 9.42 -16.24
CA LYS A 139 10.97 10.24 -17.45
C LYS A 139 12.44 10.30 -17.87
N PRO A 140 13.44 10.31 -16.94
CA PRO A 140 14.86 10.23 -17.32
C PRO A 140 15.21 8.95 -18.12
N TYR A 141 14.41 7.90 -17.99
CA TYR A 141 14.56 6.63 -18.71
C TYR A 141 13.63 6.53 -19.92
N GLY A 142 13.00 7.64 -20.33
CA GLY A 142 12.08 7.69 -21.48
C GLY A 142 10.69 7.11 -21.21
N ILE A 143 10.30 6.92 -19.95
CA ILE A 143 8.99 6.38 -19.58
C ILE A 143 8.24 7.41 -18.73
N ALA A 144 7.10 7.88 -19.22
CA ALA A 144 6.18 8.72 -18.46
C ALA A 144 4.84 7.99 -18.31
N ILE A 145 4.24 8.01 -17.12
CA ILE A 145 2.98 7.31 -16.87
C ILE A 145 1.88 8.35 -16.62
N SER A 146 0.78 8.27 -17.36
CA SER A 146 -0.43 9.06 -17.11
C SER A 146 -1.45 8.21 -16.38
N GLY A 147 -2.04 8.76 -15.32
CA GLY A 147 -3.04 8.05 -14.52
C GLY A 147 -4.26 8.90 -14.22
N CYS A 148 -5.40 8.22 -14.13
CA CYS A 148 -6.62 8.81 -13.58
C CYS A 148 -7.36 7.82 -12.69
N ILE A 149 -7.89 8.32 -11.58
CA ILE A 149 -8.59 7.53 -10.57
C ILE A 149 -9.90 8.19 -10.15
N ASP A 150 -10.92 7.36 -9.93
CA ASP A 150 -12.19 7.82 -9.37
C ASP A 150 -12.05 8.16 -7.88
N GLY A 151 -12.51 9.36 -7.54
CA GLY A 151 -12.45 9.96 -6.22
C GLY A 151 -13.33 9.26 -5.19
N PHE A 152 -14.33 8.47 -5.58
CA PHE A 152 -15.16 7.71 -4.64
C PHE A 152 -14.71 6.25 -4.52
N SER A 153 -14.81 5.51 -5.62
CA SER A 153 -14.59 4.06 -5.69
C SER A 153 -13.12 3.64 -5.65
N ARG A 154 -12.17 4.55 -5.90
CA ARG A 154 -10.75 4.23 -6.15
C ARG A 154 -10.53 3.41 -7.43
N TYR A 155 -11.54 3.30 -8.28
CA TYR A 155 -11.39 2.65 -9.57
C TYR A 155 -10.36 3.40 -10.41
N ILE A 156 -9.38 2.68 -10.95
CA ILE A 156 -8.38 3.23 -11.86
C ILE A 156 -9.07 3.38 -13.22
N VAL A 157 -9.33 4.62 -13.60
CA VAL A 157 -10.00 4.95 -14.86
C VAL A 157 -9.05 4.66 -16.02
N TRP A 158 -7.80 5.09 -15.93
CA TRP A 158 -6.71 4.65 -16.81
C TRP A 158 -5.36 4.73 -16.09
N MET A 159 -4.38 3.99 -16.60
CA MET A 159 -3.00 4.02 -16.15
C MET A 159 -2.10 3.53 -17.27
N GLU A 160 -1.61 4.47 -18.08
CA GLU A 160 -0.93 4.17 -19.34
C GLU A 160 0.49 4.73 -19.33
N ALA A 161 1.44 3.94 -19.83
CA ALA A 161 2.84 4.34 -19.98
C ALA A 161 3.10 4.77 -21.42
N TYR A 162 3.77 5.92 -21.59
CA TYR A 162 4.15 6.45 -22.90
C TYR A 162 5.54 7.07 -22.86
N THR A 163 6.08 7.41 -24.02
CA THR A 163 7.41 8.06 -24.13
C THR A 163 7.40 9.51 -23.69
N THR A 164 6.24 10.18 -23.77
CA THR A 164 6.03 11.56 -23.34
C THR A 164 4.66 11.73 -22.69
N ASN A 165 4.61 12.45 -21.56
CA ASN A 165 3.37 12.88 -20.92
C ASN A 165 3.05 14.35 -21.23
N ASN A 166 3.81 14.97 -22.16
CA ASN A 166 3.65 16.38 -22.50
C ASN A 166 2.75 16.59 -23.74
N ASP A 167 2.38 15.52 -24.46
CA ASP A 167 1.51 15.63 -25.63
C ASP A 167 0.03 15.60 -25.19
N PRO A 168 -0.71 16.72 -25.31
CA PRO A 168 -2.10 16.77 -24.89
C PRO A 168 -3.01 15.83 -25.69
N LYS A 169 -2.62 15.41 -26.90
CA LYS A 169 -3.42 14.47 -27.72
C LYS A 169 -3.45 13.08 -27.12
N VAL A 170 -2.32 12.63 -26.56
CA VAL A 170 -2.22 11.32 -25.93
C VAL A 170 -3.11 11.26 -24.68
N ILE A 171 -3.09 12.31 -23.86
CA ILE A 171 -3.93 12.39 -22.66
C ILE A 171 -5.42 12.49 -23.04
N ALA A 172 -5.73 13.25 -24.09
CA ALA A 172 -7.07 13.32 -24.62
C ALA A 172 -7.59 11.97 -25.13
N ASP A 173 -6.75 11.18 -25.80
CA ASP A 173 -7.09 9.83 -26.26
C ASP A 173 -7.42 8.90 -25.08
N TYR A 174 -6.62 8.91 -24.01
CA TYR A 174 -6.92 8.15 -22.80
C TYR A 174 -8.25 8.54 -22.17
N PHE A 175 -8.57 9.84 -22.14
CA PHE A 175 -9.84 10.33 -21.61
C PHE A 175 -11.03 9.87 -22.46
N VAL A 176 -10.98 10.06 -23.78
CA VAL A 176 -12.07 9.67 -24.69
C VAL A 176 -12.27 8.15 -24.69
N SER A 177 -11.18 7.38 -24.79
CA SER A 177 -11.23 5.92 -24.72
C SER A 177 -11.82 5.43 -23.40
N SER A 178 -11.48 6.07 -22.29
CA SER A 178 -12.01 5.71 -20.97
C SER A 178 -13.48 6.04 -20.80
N THR A 179 -13.91 7.22 -21.25
CA THR A 179 -15.33 7.63 -21.19
C THR A 179 -16.21 6.76 -22.10
N ALA A 180 -15.72 6.41 -23.29
CA ALA A 180 -16.38 5.46 -24.19
C ALA A 180 -16.50 4.06 -23.56
N ARG A 181 -15.41 3.54 -22.98
CA ARG A 181 -15.41 2.23 -22.30
C ARG A 181 -16.35 2.17 -21.10
N LEU A 182 -16.41 3.24 -20.30
CA LEU A 182 -17.26 3.31 -19.11
C LEU A 182 -18.71 3.67 -19.42
N GLY A 183 -19.01 4.12 -20.64
CA GLY A 183 -20.34 4.58 -21.04
C GLY A 183 -20.79 5.85 -20.31
N GLY A 184 -19.85 6.66 -19.82
CA GLY A 184 -20.15 7.84 -19.01
C GLY A 184 -18.95 8.76 -18.80
N CYS A 185 -19.24 10.01 -18.40
CA CYS A 185 -18.24 11.02 -18.06
C CYS A 185 -18.38 11.47 -16.60
N PRO A 186 -17.30 11.98 -15.97
CA PRO A 186 -17.37 12.43 -14.59
C PRO A 186 -18.22 13.70 -14.43
N GLU A 187 -18.70 13.98 -13.21
CA GLU A 187 -19.33 15.27 -12.88
C GLU A 187 -18.33 16.43 -13.01
N TRP A 188 -17.10 16.17 -12.60
CA TRP A 188 -15.98 17.10 -12.74
C TRP A 188 -14.67 16.34 -12.61
N LEU A 189 -13.63 16.90 -13.20
CA LEU A 189 -12.28 16.36 -13.21
C LEU A 189 -11.34 17.35 -12.54
N HIS A 190 -10.49 16.86 -11.66
CA HIS A 190 -9.44 17.63 -11.03
C HIS A 190 -8.09 17.18 -11.58
N ALA A 191 -7.35 18.15 -12.12
CA ALA A 191 -5.97 17.98 -12.54
C ALA A 191 -5.09 19.10 -11.99
N ASP A 192 -3.79 18.86 -12.03
CA ASP A 192 -2.79 19.89 -11.79
C ASP A 192 -2.71 20.87 -12.97
N ARG A 193 -2.18 22.06 -12.70
CA ARG A 193 -1.98 23.09 -13.74
C ARG A 193 -0.87 22.65 -14.69
N GLY A 194 -1.27 22.06 -15.81
CA GLY A 194 -0.41 21.65 -16.90
C GLY A 194 -1.03 22.02 -18.25
N THR A 195 -0.19 22.37 -19.22
CA THR A 195 -0.64 22.69 -20.59
C THR A 195 -1.18 21.46 -21.31
N GLU A 196 -0.73 20.28 -20.90
CA GLU A 196 -1.11 18.98 -21.43
C GLU A 196 -2.59 18.62 -21.15
N ASN A 197 -3.22 19.26 -20.15
CA ASN A 197 -4.57 18.92 -19.71
C ASN A 197 -5.68 19.69 -20.45
N GLY A 198 -5.32 20.72 -21.22
CA GLY A 198 -6.29 21.62 -21.85
C GLY A 198 -7.22 20.94 -22.86
N HIS A 199 -6.79 19.85 -23.53
CA HIS A 199 -7.68 19.10 -24.40
C HIS A 199 -8.75 18.34 -23.62
N VAL A 200 -8.38 17.71 -22.49
CA VAL A 200 -9.33 17.01 -21.61
C VAL A 200 -10.35 17.99 -21.02
N GLU A 201 -9.90 19.18 -20.61
CA GLU A 201 -10.77 20.26 -20.15
C GLU A 201 -11.85 20.60 -21.19
N ASN A 202 -11.44 20.93 -22.42
CA ASN A 202 -12.37 21.29 -23.49
C ASN A 202 -13.34 20.14 -23.83
N MET A 203 -12.84 18.90 -23.84
CA MET A 203 -13.67 17.71 -24.08
C MET A 203 -14.72 17.53 -22.97
N LEU A 204 -14.34 17.68 -21.71
CA LEU A 204 -15.26 17.52 -20.58
C LEU A 204 -16.32 18.63 -20.57
N ILE A 205 -15.93 19.88 -20.82
CA ILE A 205 -16.87 21.01 -20.96
C ILE A 205 -17.86 20.72 -22.09
N PHE A 206 -17.39 20.22 -23.24
CA PHE A 206 -18.24 19.84 -24.35
C PHE A 206 -19.22 18.72 -23.99
N LEU A 207 -18.75 17.63 -23.37
CA LEU A 207 -19.59 16.51 -22.94
C LEU A 207 -20.67 16.96 -21.93
N ARG A 208 -20.34 17.95 -21.09
CA ARG A 208 -21.22 18.44 -20.03
C ARG A 208 -22.01 19.71 -20.38
N ARG A 209 -21.98 20.16 -21.64
CA ARG A 209 -22.60 21.43 -22.07
C ARG A 209 -24.11 21.53 -21.80
N ASN A 210 -24.81 20.39 -21.85
CA ASN A 210 -26.26 20.28 -21.66
C ASN A 210 -26.67 19.89 -20.22
N HIS A 211 -25.71 19.70 -19.32
CA HIS A 211 -26.01 19.38 -17.93
C HIS A 211 -26.44 20.64 -17.16
N ALA A 212 -27.29 20.47 -16.15
CA ALA A 212 -27.85 21.56 -15.34
C ALA A 212 -27.33 21.57 -13.88
N ASP A 213 -26.42 20.67 -13.53
CA ASP A 213 -25.86 20.61 -12.17
C ASP A 213 -24.82 21.72 -11.91
N SER A 214 -24.43 21.86 -10.63
CA SER A 214 -23.52 22.91 -10.18
C SER A 214 -22.12 22.85 -10.79
N PHE A 215 -21.72 21.72 -11.40
CA PHE A 215 -20.42 21.50 -12.01
C PHE A 215 -20.51 21.37 -13.53
N ALA A 216 -21.63 21.73 -14.15
CA ALA A 216 -21.76 21.70 -15.60
C ALA A 216 -20.86 22.77 -16.26
N ARG A 217 -20.54 22.54 -17.54
CA ARG A 217 -19.79 23.47 -18.41
C ARG A 217 -18.42 23.80 -17.83
N ASP A 218 -18.05 25.08 -17.76
CA ASP A 218 -16.73 25.56 -17.33
C ASP A 218 -16.36 25.17 -15.90
N ARG A 219 -17.34 24.77 -15.08
CA ARG A 219 -17.12 24.29 -13.70
C ARG A 219 -16.85 22.79 -13.61
N SER A 220 -16.86 22.09 -14.74
CA SER A 220 -16.58 20.65 -14.80
C SER A 220 -15.10 20.33 -14.73
N PHE A 221 -14.22 21.31 -14.95
CA PHE A 221 -12.79 21.11 -14.83
C PHE A 221 -12.23 22.00 -13.73
N LEU A 222 -11.51 21.40 -12.79
CA LEU A 222 -10.85 22.11 -11.72
C LEU A 222 -9.34 21.99 -11.88
N TYR A 223 -8.67 23.14 -12.02
CA TYR A 223 -7.23 23.22 -11.78
C TYR A 223 -6.99 23.49 -10.29
N GLY A 224 -6.36 22.55 -9.60
CA GLY A 224 -6.01 22.70 -8.19
C GLY A 224 -4.53 22.44 -7.94
N ARG A 225 -4.14 22.55 -6.66
CA ARG A 225 -2.80 22.14 -6.22
C ARG A 225 -2.75 20.61 -6.12
N SER A 226 -1.58 20.03 -6.33
CA SER A 226 -1.29 18.60 -6.08
C SER A 226 -1.76 18.12 -4.71
N THR A 227 -1.70 18.98 -3.68
CA THR A 227 -2.19 18.66 -2.33
C THR A 227 -3.69 18.37 -2.25
N ALA A 228 -4.48 18.85 -3.21
CA ALA A 228 -5.89 18.54 -3.35
C ALA A 228 -6.15 17.33 -4.27
N ASN A 229 -5.21 16.99 -5.17
CA ASN A 229 -5.25 15.84 -6.08
C ASN A 229 -4.86 14.54 -5.34
N GLN A 230 -5.34 14.41 -4.11
CA GLN A 230 -4.80 13.49 -3.10
C GLN A 230 -4.98 12.02 -3.49
N ARG A 231 -5.96 11.70 -4.33
CA ARG A 231 -6.30 10.31 -4.66
C ARG A 231 -5.32 9.71 -5.67
N ILE A 232 -5.02 10.43 -6.74
CA ILE A 232 -4.03 9.98 -7.71
C ILE A 232 -2.62 10.07 -7.11
N GLU A 233 -2.29 11.14 -6.39
CA GLU A 233 -1.00 11.28 -5.70
C GLU A 233 -0.76 10.17 -4.67
N SER A 234 -1.78 9.81 -3.88
CA SER A 234 -1.68 8.67 -2.97
C SER A 234 -1.46 7.35 -3.72
N TRP A 235 -2.02 7.20 -4.92
CA TRP A 235 -1.85 6.02 -5.75
C TRP A 235 -0.46 5.99 -6.39
N LEU A 236 0.03 7.11 -6.93
CA LEU A 236 1.39 7.25 -7.45
C LEU A 236 2.45 7.00 -6.37
N ALA A 237 2.19 7.41 -5.12
CA ALA A 237 3.03 7.06 -3.98
C ALA A 237 3.03 5.55 -3.67
N ILE A 238 1.93 4.84 -3.96
CA ILE A 238 1.89 3.37 -3.91
C ILE A 238 2.73 2.80 -5.07
N LEU A 239 2.51 3.27 -6.30
CA LEU A 239 3.29 2.86 -7.48
C LEU A 239 4.80 2.97 -7.23
N ARG A 240 5.26 4.12 -6.70
CA ARG A 240 6.67 4.32 -6.32
C ARG A 240 7.16 3.26 -5.35
N ARG A 241 6.44 3.07 -4.24
CA ARG A 241 6.86 2.19 -3.14
C ARG A 241 6.73 0.71 -3.44
N GLN A 242 5.94 0.31 -4.44
CA GLN A 242 5.67 -1.10 -4.71
C GLN A 242 6.36 -1.60 -5.98
N SER A 243 6.67 -0.72 -6.94
CA SER A 243 7.15 -1.15 -8.25
C SER A 243 8.19 -0.19 -8.82
N ALA A 244 7.86 1.10 -8.96
CA ALA A 244 8.73 2.00 -9.73
C ALA A 244 10.10 2.23 -9.07
N GLN A 245 10.24 2.11 -7.75
CA GLN A 245 11.56 2.18 -7.10
C GLN A 245 12.50 1.08 -7.61
N PHE A 246 12.04 -0.17 -7.70
CA PHE A 246 12.85 -1.27 -8.22
C PHE A 246 13.34 -0.98 -9.65
N TRP A 247 12.43 -0.56 -10.52
CA TRP A 247 12.79 -0.23 -11.91
C TRP A 247 13.78 0.92 -12.01
N ILE A 248 13.63 1.93 -11.16
CA ILE A 248 14.59 3.04 -11.10
C ILE A 248 15.97 2.55 -10.68
N ASP A 249 16.06 1.67 -9.69
CA ASP A 249 17.32 1.12 -9.22
C ASP A 249 17.99 0.27 -10.33
N VAL A 250 17.21 -0.54 -11.05
CA VAL A 250 17.66 -1.34 -12.20
C VAL A 250 18.12 -0.47 -13.37
N PHE A 251 17.35 0.55 -13.73
CA PHE A 251 17.75 1.45 -14.81
C PHE A 251 18.98 2.27 -14.43
N TYR A 252 19.09 2.68 -13.18
CA TYR A 252 20.25 3.41 -12.70
C TYR A 252 21.53 2.57 -12.73
N SER A 253 21.48 1.31 -12.28
CA SER A 253 22.64 0.41 -12.34
C SER A 253 23.10 0.17 -13.79
N ASN A 254 22.15 -0.14 -14.68
CA ASN A 254 22.47 -0.44 -16.07
C ASN A 254 22.99 0.79 -16.85
N VAL A 255 22.52 2.00 -16.52
CA VAL A 255 23.02 3.23 -17.15
C VAL A 255 24.42 3.59 -16.65
N MET A 256 24.73 3.33 -15.37
CA MET A 256 26.07 3.53 -14.81
C MET A 256 27.12 2.58 -15.41
N ASP A 257 26.73 1.34 -15.73
CA ASP A 257 27.63 0.35 -16.35
C ASP A 257 27.98 0.68 -17.81
N ILE A 258 27.13 1.45 -18.52
CA ILE A 258 27.33 1.84 -19.92
C ILE A 258 28.17 3.12 -20.06
N SER A 259 28.28 3.95 -19.02
CA SER A 259 29.07 5.18 -19.04
C SER A 259 29.55 5.57 -17.63
N PRO A 260 30.70 5.04 -17.15
CA PRO A 260 31.19 5.24 -15.79
C PRO A 260 31.59 6.68 -15.41
N GLY A 261 31.39 7.67 -16.30
CA GLY A 261 31.93 9.03 -16.16
C GLY A 261 30.89 10.16 -16.12
N ILE A 262 29.59 9.88 -16.20
CA ILE A 262 28.57 10.94 -16.23
C ILE A 262 27.98 11.13 -14.82
N SER A 263 28.27 12.29 -14.22
CA SER A 263 27.73 12.69 -12.92
C SER A 263 26.27 13.12 -13.03
N TRP A 264 25.35 12.25 -12.60
CA TRP A 264 23.90 12.49 -12.58
C TRP A 264 23.36 13.10 -11.28
N THR A 265 24.17 13.84 -10.51
CA THR A 265 23.75 14.46 -9.23
C THR A 265 22.81 15.66 -9.37
N ARG A 266 22.25 15.92 -10.55
CA ARG A 266 21.34 17.05 -10.78
C ARG A 266 20.22 16.69 -11.76
N ILE A 267 19.37 15.73 -11.39
CA ILE A 267 18.02 15.49 -11.96
C ILE A 267 17.04 15.24 -10.81
#